data_AF-A0A817PZH1-F1
#
_entry.id   AF-A0A817PZH1-F1
#
_cell.length_a   1.000
_cell.length_b   1.000
_cell.length_c   1.000
_cell.angle_alpha   90.00
_cell.angle_beta   90.00
_cell.angle_gamma   90.00
#
_symmetry.space_group_name_H-M   'P 1'
#
loop_
_entity.id
_entity.type
_entity.pdbx_description
1 polymer ?
#
loop_
_entity_poly.entity_id
_entity_poly.type
_entity_poly.pdbx_seq_one_letter_code
_entity_poly.pdbx_strand_id
1 'polypeptide(L)'
;GTSLDGKTSLSSIEPTEHECQILHSYIRNNFQTLLELHCPKLAEDPSKLLKHLSESFDVLFDCLHYPILELDWRIRHPLYIKRVLYQIADEKGKRCLVIAKIDLADYIDSLQMPADLVSVIRVPYESIKSPLPLLSTLFHSSTTLLASPIDQHSYKSLLGLNNIDIFDRWIQTHQLIPISKPDLVYLQAPCLYSTRVHVNKSEWLIPYFDGSPLTEAENVQTWFRVQINNN
;
A
#
# COMPACT_ATOMS: atom_id res chain seq x y z
N GLY A 1 -12.79 10.55 -8.36
CA GLY A 1 -13.05 11.93 -8.78
C GLY A 1 -14.00 12.60 -7.81
N THR A 2 -13.54 13.65 -7.12
CA THR A 2 -14.36 14.49 -6.23
C THR A 2 -13.98 15.93 -6.52
N SER A 3 -14.96 16.72 -6.97
CA SER A 3 -14.76 18.11 -7.35
C SER A 3 -14.79 18.99 -6.11
N LEU A 4 -13.84 19.92 -6.00
CA LEU A 4 -13.91 21.00 -5.01
C LEU A 4 -14.92 22.10 -5.37
N ASP A 5 -15.52 22.11 -6.58
CA ASP A 5 -16.52 23.13 -7.00
C ASP A 5 -17.38 22.72 -8.23
N GLY A 6 -17.50 21.42 -8.53
CA GLY A 6 -18.31 20.92 -9.66
C GLY A 6 -17.83 21.27 -11.08
N LYS A 7 -16.76 22.04 -11.24
CA LYS A 7 -16.33 22.55 -12.58
C LYS A 7 -14.91 22.19 -13.02
N THR A 8 -14.06 21.66 -12.15
CA THR A 8 -12.74 21.16 -12.55
C THR A 8 -12.46 19.80 -11.92
N SER A 9 -12.20 18.80 -12.75
CA SER A 9 -11.73 17.49 -12.31
C SER A 9 -10.21 17.48 -12.34
N LEU A 10 -9.57 17.14 -11.21
CA LEU A 10 -8.16 16.76 -11.21
C LEU A 10 -7.97 15.55 -12.13
N SER A 11 -6.83 15.46 -12.82
CA SER A 11 -6.52 14.29 -13.63
C SER A 11 -6.33 13.06 -12.74
N SER A 12 -6.96 11.95 -13.13
CA SER A 12 -6.72 10.66 -12.47
C SER A 12 -5.29 10.21 -12.75
N ILE A 13 -4.66 9.62 -11.73
CA ILE A 13 -3.38 8.93 -11.87
C ILE A 13 -3.54 7.42 -11.91
N GLU A 14 -4.77 6.90 -11.84
CA GLU A 14 -5.02 5.47 -11.89
C GLU A 14 -4.38 4.87 -13.15
N PRO A 15 -3.49 3.88 -13.01
CA PRO A 15 -3.01 3.15 -14.17
C PRO A 15 -4.19 2.52 -14.90
N THR A 16 -4.12 2.52 -16.23
CA THR A 16 -5.10 1.82 -17.05
C THR A 16 -5.04 0.32 -16.79
N GLU A 17 -6.12 -0.40 -17.10
CA GLU A 17 -6.15 -1.86 -16.96
C GLU A 17 -4.98 -2.54 -17.70
N HIS A 18 -4.65 -2.06 -18.89
CA HIS A 18 -3.52 -2.55 -19.67
C HIS A 18 -2.17 -2.30 -18.98
N GLU A 19 -1.97 -1.12 -18.39
CA GLU A 19 -0.76 -0.80 -17.63
C GLU A 19 -0.62 -1.70 -16.38
N CYS A 20 -1.72 -1.92 -15.66
CA CYS A 20 -1.76 -2.88 -14.56
C CYS A 20 -1.39 -4.29 -15.05
N GLN A 21 -1.96 -4.76 -16.17
CA GLN A 21 -1.64 -6.07 -16.72
C GLN A 21 -0.15 -6.22 -17.06
N ILE A 22 0.50 -5.18 -17.59
CA ILE A 22 1.95 -5.18 -17.84
C ILE A 22 2.72 -5.37 -16.53
N LEU A 23 2.41 -4.57 -15.50
CA LEU A 23 3.09 -4.63 -14.21
C LEU A 23 2.90 -6.00 -13.52
N HIS A 24 1.66 -6.49 -13.47
CA HIS A 24 1.33 -7.80 -12.89
C HIS A 24 2.01 -8.94 -13.67
N SER A 25 2.05 -8.87 -15.01
CA SER A 25 2.72 -9.88 -15.84
C SER A 25 4.23 -9.90 -15.60
N TYR A 26 4.85 -8.72 -15.48
CA TYR A 26 6.26 -8.61 -15.13
C TYR A 26 6.53 -9.30 -13.79
N ILE A 27 5.75 -9.01 -12.75
CA ILE A 27 5.94 -9.63 -11.43
C ILE A 27 5.69 -11.13 -11.46
N ARG A 28 4.61 -11.60 -12.11
CA ARG A 28 4.32 -13.03 -12.21
C ARG A 28 5.43 -13.81 -12.93
N ASN A 29 5.96 -13.26 -14.02
CA ASN A 29 7.03 -13.90 -14.80
C ASN A 29 8.36 -13.94 -14.05
N ASN A 30 8.60 -13.00 -13.13
CA ASN A 30 9.84 -12.90 -12.36
C ASN A 30 9.68 -13.33 -10.89
N PHE A 31 8.50 -13.83 -10.49
CA PHE A 31 8.14 -14.03 -9.09
C PHE A 31 9.12 -14.96 -8.37
N GLN A 32 9.43 -16.11 -8.98
CA GLN A 32 10.38 -17.08 -8.42
C GLN A 32 11.77 -16.47 -8.22
N THR A 33 12.30 -15.78 -9.25
CA THR A 33 13.61 -15.12 -9.18
C THR A 33 13.67 -14.04 -8.11
N LEU A 34 12.61 -13.23 -8.00
CA LEU A 34 12.51 -12.19 -6.97
C LEU A 34 12.37 -12.82 -5.57
N LEU A 35 11.65 -13.93 -5.44
CA LEU A 35 11.51 -14.66 -4.19
C LEU A 35 12.85 -15.28 -3.76
N GLU A 36 13.60 -15.88 -4.67
CA GLU A 36 14.94 -16.43 -4.41
C GLU A 36 15.92 -15.35 -3.94
N LEU A 37 15.87 -14.18 -4.56
CA LEU A 37 16.76 -13.06 -4.25
C LEU A 37 16.48 -12.46 -2.86
N HIS A 38 15.21 -12.31 -2.49
CA HIS A 38 14.84 -11.56 -1.29
C HIS A 38 14.33 -12.42 -0.12
N CYS A 39 13.92 -13.66 -0.40
CA CYS A 39 13.33 -14.60 0.56
C CYS A 39 13.73 -16.06 0.24
N PRO A 40 15.04 -16.38 0.20
CA PRO A 40 15.53 -17.67 -0.29
C PRO A 40 14.90 -18.88 0.41
N LYS A 41 14.70 -18.81 1.73
CA LYS A 41 14.03 -19.89 2.50
C LYS A 41 12.57 -20.13 2.11
N LEU A 42 11.85 -19.10 1.70
CA LEU A 42 10.49 -19.25 1.18
C LEU A 42 10.49 -19.71 -0.28
N ALA A 43 11.56 -19.44 -1.02
CA ALA A 43 11.73 -19.90 -2.40
C ALA A 43 12.02 -21.40 -2.52
N GLU A 44 12.58 -22.02 -1.48
CA GLU A 44 12.81 -23.47 -1.40
C GLU A 44 11.49 -24.27 -1.45
N ASP A 45 10.43 -23.76 -0.81
CA ASP A 45 9.08 -24.32 -0.86
C ASP A 45 8.02 -23.20 -0.88
N PRO A 46 7.73 -22.63 -2.08
CA PRO A 46 6.77 -21.54 -2.21
C PRO A 46 5.31 -22.04 -2.17
N SER A 47 5.05 -23.34 -2.02
CA SER A 47 3.71 -23.94 -2.19
C SER A 47 2.67 -23.32 -1.25
N LYS A 48 3.02 -23.08 0.01
CA LYS A 48 2.14 -22.43 0.99
C LYS A 48 1.86 -20.97 0.63
N LEU A 49 2.88 -20.24 0.18
CA LEU A 49 2.72 -18.86 -0.28
C LEU A 49 1.79 -18.82 -1.50
N LEU A 50 2.07 -19.62 -2.52
CA LEU A 50 1.26 -19.70 -3.74
C LEU A 50 -0.18 -20.13 -3.48
N LYS A 51 -0.41 -21.01 -2.49
CA LYS A 51 -1.77 -21.37 -2.05
C LYS A 51 -2.52 -20.15 -1.50
N HIS A 52 -1.89 -19.34 -0.65
CA HIS A 52 -2.53 -18.11 -0.19
C HIS A 52 -2.72 -17.11 -1.33
N LEU A 53 -1.75 -16.98 -2.24
CA LEU A 53 -1.85 -16.05 -3.36
C LEU A 53 -2.89 -16.44 -4.42
N SER A 54 -3.39 -17.68 -4.42
CA SER A 54 -4.49 -18.12 -5.29
C SER A 54 -5.88 -17.85 -4.73
N GLU A 55 -6.00 -17.60 -3.42
CA GLU A 55 -7.25 -17.13 -2.81
C GLU A 55 -7.50 -15.66 -3.12
N SER A 56 -8.71 -15.14 -2.89
CA SER A 56 -9.02 -13.71 -3.12
C SER A 56 -8.96 -12.88 -1.83
N PHE A 57 -8.16 -11.81 -1.82
CA PHE A 57 -8.04 -10.86 -0.71
C PHE A 57 -8.19 -9.43 -1.20
N ASP A 58 -8.86 -8.60 -0.40
CA ASP A 58 -9.06 -7.18 -0.67
C ASP A 58 -7.84 -6.35 -0.23
N VAL A 59 -7.17 -6.79 0.83
CA VAL A 59 -6.04 -6.08 1.43
C VAL A 59 -4.94 -7.06 1.80
N LEU A 60 -3.71 -6.76 1.37
CA LEU A 60 -2.50 -7.38 1.92
C LEU A 60 -1.91 -6.45 2.97
N PHE A 61 -1.69 -6.96 4.17
CA PHE A 61 -1.15 -6.18 5.27
C PHE A 61 0.31 -6.54 5.55
N ASP A 62 1.18 -5.55 5.35
CA ASP A 62 2.61 -5.63 5.63
C ASP A 62 2.87 -5.49 7.13
N CYS A 63 3.01 -6.63 7.79
CA CYS A 63 3.45 -6.72 9.19
C CYS A 63 4.95 -6.97 9.31
N LEU A 64 5.69 -7.12 8.19
CA LEU A 64 7.14 -7.35 8.22
C LEU A 64 7.92 -6.09 8.56
N HIS A 65 7.46 -4.95 8.03
CA HIS A 65 8.08 -3.64 8.23
C HIS A 65 7.44 -2.84 9.34
N TYR A 66 6.49 -3.44 10.03
CA TYR A 66 5.83 -2.86 11.17
C TYR A 66 6.77 -2.44 12.33
N PRO A 67 7.90 -3.13 12.61
CA PRO A 67 8.89 -2.65 13.58
C PRO A 67 9.66 -1.38 13.17
N ILE A 68 9.55 -0.93 11.90
CA ILE A 68 10.25 0.25 11.37
C ILE A 68 9.40 1.52 11.55
N LEU A 69 8.09 1.36 11.78
CA LEU A 69 7.26 2.50 12.15
C LEU A 69 7.82 3.09 13.46
N GLU A 70 8.20 4.36 13.41
CA GLU A 70 8.38 5.22 14.58
C GLU A 70 7.03 5.43 15.25
N LEU A 71 6.43 4.35 15.74
CA LEU A 71 5.20 4.42 16.48
C LEU A 71 5.46 5.24 17.72
N ASP A 72 4.45 6.00 18.11
CA ASP A 72 4.40 6.55 19.45
C ASP A 72 4.71 5.43 20.45
N TRP A 73 5.76 5.60 21.25
CA TRP A 73 6.22 4.62 22.24
C TRP A 73 5.11 4.19 23.22
N ARG A 74 4.03 4.98 23.32
CA ARG A 74 2.83 4.67 24.09
C ARG A 74 1.97 3.57 23.48
N ILE A 75 2.07 3.33 22.17
CA ILE A 75 1.31 2.29 21.46
C ILE A 75 2.19 1.05 21.33
N ARG A 76 1.82 0.01 22.09
CA ARG A 76 2.46 -1.30 21.93
C ARG A 76 2.14 -1.86 20.54
N HIS A 77 3.17 -2.28 19.81
CA HIS A 77 3.09 -2.91 18.49
C HIS A 77 1.87 -3.87 18.31
N PRO A 78 1.60 -4.80 19.25
CA PRO A 78 0.40 -5.62 19.26
C PRO A 78 -0.94 -4.87 19.11
N LEU A 79 -1.13 -3.79 19.85
CA LEU A 79 -2.41 -3.07 19.92
C LEU A 79 -2.74 -2.38 18.59
N TYR A 80 -1.72 -1.87 17.92
CA TYR A 80 -1.89 -1.23 16.63
C TYR A 80 -2.25 -2.25 15.55
N ILE A 81 -1.56 -3.39 15.48
CA ILE A 81 -1.86 -4.43 14.49
C ILE A 81 -3.30 -4.89 14.66
N LYS A 82 -3.72 -5.07 15.92
CA LYS A 82 -5.11 -5.32 16.25
C LYS A 82 -6.01 -4.22 15.66
N ARG A 83 -5.74 -2.94 15.95
CA ARG A 83 -6.58 -1.84 15.44
C ARG A 83 -6.66 -1.79 13.91
N VAL A 84 -5.55 -1.98 13.20
CA VAL A 84 -5.54 -2.02 11.72
C VAL A 84 -6.37 -3.19 11.20
N LEU A 85 -6.19 -4.39 11.75
CA LEU A 85 -6.94 -5.57 11.32
C LEU A 85 -8.44 -5.42 11.56
N TYR A 86 -8.82 -4.90 12.74
CA TYR A 86 -10.22 -4.60 13.03
C TYR A 86 -10.77 -3.52 12.10
N GLN A 87 -9.99 -2.50 11.74
CA GLN A 87 -10.46 -1.51 10.76
C GLN A 87 -10.70 -2.12 9.38
N ILE A 88 -9.82 -3.01 8.91
CA ILE A 88 -9.99 -3.71 7.62
C ILE A 88 -11.23 -4.61 7.66
N ALA A 89 -11.39 -5.38 8.73
CA ALA A 89 -12.47 -6.36 8.90
C ALA A 89 -13.84 -5.71 9.14
N ASP A 90 -13.93 -4.75 10.08
CA ASP A 90 -15.19 -4.23 10.64
C ASP A 90 -15.78 -3.10 9.80
N GLU A 91 -14.96 -2.17 9.28
CA GLU A 91 -15.49 -1.03 8.51
C GLU A 91 -15.83 -1.39 7.06
N LYS A 92 -15.32 -2.50 6.53
CA LYS A 92 -15.42 -2.81 5.10
C LYS A 92 -15.74 -4.26 4.74
N GLY A 93 -15.86 -5.17 5.73
CA GLY A 93 -16.08 -6.60 5.48
C GLY A 93 -15.02 -7.24 4.58
N LYS A 94 -13.80 -6.66 4.58
CA LYS A 94 -12.74 -6.99 3.62
C LYS A 94 -11.91 -8.15 4.12
N ARG A 95 -11.56 -9.06 3.21
CA ARG A 95 -10.63 -10.16 3.46
C ARG A 95 -9.19 -9.64 3.43
N CYS A 96 -8.44 -9.96 4.47
CA CYS A 96 -7.08 -9.52 4.67
C CYS A 96 -6.10 -10.71 4.68
N LEU A 97 -5.02 -10.59 3.92
CA LEU A 97 -3.86 -11.48 4.01
C LEU A 97 -2.73 -10.75 4.72
N VAL A 98 -2.35 -11.23 5.90
CA VAL A 98 -1.30 -10.63 6.71
C VAL A 98 0.02 -11.34 6.45
N ILE A 99 1.07 -10.59 6.15
CA ILE A 99 2.42 -11.14 5.96
C ILE A 99 3.25 -10.69 7.14
N ALA A 100 3.54 -11.62 8.05
CA ALA A 100 4.13 -11.33 9.35
C ALA A 100 5.29 -12.26 9.69
N LYS A 101 6.19 -11.80 10.55
CA LYS A 101 7.19 -12.66 11.20
C LYS A 101 6.50 -13.69 12.10
N ILE A 102 7.15 -14.83 12.33
CA ILE A 102 6.55 -15.97 13.06
C ILE A 102 5.98 -15.58 14.43
N ASP A 103 6.73 -14.84 15.26
CA ASP A 103 6.26 -14.35 16.56
C ASP A 103 5.02 -13.47 16.47
N LEU A 104 5.00 -12.58 15.47
CA LEU A 104 3.89 -11.68 15.28
C LEU A 104 2.67 -12.39 14.69
N ALA A 105 2.87 -13.39 13.85
CA ALA A 105 1.82 -14.25 13.35
C ALA A 105 1.13 -15.01 14.50
N ASP A 106 1.89 -15.52 15.47
CA ASP A 106 1.31 -16.17 16.68
C ASP A 106 0.45 -15.18 17.49
N TYR A 107 0.89 -13.93 17.60
CA TYR A 107 0.07 -12.89 18.21
C TYR A 107 -1.22 -12.63 17.41
N ILE A 108 -1.14 -12.52 16.08
CA ILE A 108 -2.32 -12.27 15.22
C ILE A 108 -3.33 -13.41 15.37
N ASP A 109 -2.88 -14.67 15.35
CA ASP A 109 -3.75 -15.83 15.56
C ASP A 109 -4.42 -15.80 16.94
N SER A 110 -3.73 -15.29 17.97
CA SER A 110 -4.30 -15.12 19.32
C SER A 110 -5.42 -14.08 19.40
N LEU A 111 -5.57 -13.20 18.40
CA LEU A 111 -6.65 -12.21 18.35
C LEU A 111 -8.03 -12.82 18.07
N GLN A 112 -8.08 -14.11 17.70
CA GLN A 112 -9.32 -14.85 17.41
C GLN A 112 -10.22 -14.15 16.38
N MET A 113 -9.61 -13.55 15.35
CA MET A 113 -10.36 -12.96 14.24
C MET A 113 -10.99 -14.08 13.38
N PRO A 114 -12.14 -13.82 12.73
CA PRO A 114 -12.76 -14.81 11.85
C PRO A 114 -11.79 -15.23 10.73
N ALA A 115 -11.59 -16.54 10.57
CA ALA A 115 -10.62 -17.10 9.61
C ALA A 115 -10.99 -16.86 8.14
N ASP A 116 -12.26 -16.55 7.87
CA ASP A 116 -12.75 -16.11 6.56
C ASP A 116 -12.33 -14.67 6.23
N LEU A 117 -12.07 -13.84 7.26
CA LEU A 117 -11.66 -12.45 7.12
C LEU A 117 -10.15 -12.26 7.17
N VAL A 118 -9.41 -13.04 7.97
CA VAL A 118 -7.96 -12.86 8.15
C VAL A 118 -7.22 -14.17 7.94
N SER A 119 -6.30 -14.16 6.96
CA SER A 119 -5.32 -15.23 6.74
C SER A 119 -3.91 -14.70 7.02
N VAL A 120 -3.01 -15.57 7.51
CA VAL A 120 -1.65 -15.16 7.90
C VAL A 120 -0.60 -16.00 7.18
N ILE A 121 0.33 -15.33 6.50
CA ILE A 121 1.58 -15.91 6.01
C ILE A 121 2.67 -15.67 7.06
N ARG A 122 3.29 -16.77 7.45
CA ARG A 122 4.38 -16.82 8.43
C ARG A 122 5.72 -16.73 7.72
N VAL A 123 6.46 -15.67 7.99
CA VAL A 123 7.76 -15.38 7.38
C VAL A 123 8.90 -15.60 8.40
N PRO A 124 9.96 -16.34 8.03
CA PRO A 124 11.14 -16.50 8.89
C PRO A 124 11.86 -15.17 9.20
N TYR A 125 12.55 -15.11 10.33
CA TYR A 125 13.21 -13.88 10.83
C TYR A 125 14.27 -13.27 9.90
N GLU A 126 14.89 -14.08 9.04
CA GLU A 126 16.02 -13.69 8.20
C GLU A 126 15.64 -12.74 7.05
N SER A 127 14.34 -12.52 6.80
CA SER A 127 13.81 -11.70 5.71
C SER A 127 13.65 -10.21 6.08
N ILE A 128 14.65 -9.61 6.74
CA ILE A 128 14.64 -8.20 7.15
C ILE A 128 14.82 -7.33 5.89
N LYS A 129 13.76 -6.60 5.46
CA LYS A 129 13.63 -5.83 4.19
C LYS A 129 13.18 -6.65 2.98
N SER A 130 12.19 -7.51 3.19
CA SER A 130 11.61 -8.30 2.11
C SER A 130 10.55 -7.52 1.33
N PRO A 131 10.61 -7.42 0.00
CA PRO A 131 9.52 -6.86 -0.80
C PRO A 131 8.31 -7.83 -0.89
N LEU A 132 8.29 -8.93 -0.13
CA LEU A 132 7.25 -9.96 -0.19
C LEU A 132 5.82 -9.40 -0.08
N PRO A 133 5.50 -8.41 0.78
CA PRO A 133 4.15 -7.82 0.80
C PRO A 133 3.76 -7.16 -0.52
N LEU A 134 4.69 -6.44 -1.13
CA LEU A 134 4.48 -5.82 -2.44
C LEU A 134 4.41 -6.87 -3.56
N LEU A 135 5.36 -7.81 -3.60
CA LEU A 135 5.38 -8.91 -4.57
C LEU A 135 4.08 -9.70 -4.51
N SER A 136 3.61 -10.01 -3.31
CA SER A 136 2.36 -10.73 -3.08
C SER A 136 1.16 -9.93 -3.59
N THR A 137 1.15 -8.61 -3.38
CA THR A 137 0.05 -7.74 -3.85
C THR A 137 0.00 -7.69 -5.37
N LEU A 138 1.16 -7.51 -6.01
CA LEU A 138 1.28 -7.47 -7.47
C LEU A 138 1.10 -8.83 -8.13
N PHE A 139 1.34 -9.93 -7.41
CA PHE A 139 1.06 -11.28 -7.92
C PHE A 139 -0.45 -11.56 -7.98
N HIS A 140 -1.20 -10.96 -7.04
CA HIS A 140 -2.62 -11.14 -6.82
C HIS A 140 -3.48 -10.46 -7.90
N SER A 141 -4.55 -9.77 -7.51
CA SER A 141 -5.47 -9.06 -8.38
C SER A 141 -5.11 -7.58 -8.52
N SER A 142 -5.52 -6.96 -9.63
CA SER A 142 -5.33 -5.53 -9.86
C SER A 142 -6.17 -4.64 -8.94
N THR A 143 -7.09 -5.19 -8.13
CA THR A 143 -7.91 -4.42 -7.20
C THR A 143 -7.48 -4.57 -5.74
N THR A 144 -6.47 -5.41 -5.48
CA THR A 144 -5.99 -5.67 -4.12
C THR A 144 -5.13 -4.52 -3.62
N LEU A 145 -5.43 -4.04 -2.42
CA LEU A 145 -4.71 -2.94 -1.78
C LEU A 145 -3.55 -3.45 -0.92
N LEU A 146 -2.48 -2.66 -0.83
CA LEU A 146 -1.35 -2.91 0.07
C LEU A 146 -1.44 -1.98 1.27
N ALA A 147 -1.74 -2.51 2.45
CA ALA A 147 -1.56 -1.78 3.70
C ALA A 147 -0.10 -1.89 4.15
N SER A 148 0.70 -0.85 3.91
CA SER A 148 2.13 -0.86 4.24
C SER A 148 2.64 0.51 4.66
N PRO A 149 3.52 0.57 5.68
CA PRO A 149 4.19 1.80 6.08
C PRO A 149 5.42 2.15 5.24
N ILE A 150 5.84 1.25 4.33
CA ILE A 150 7.05 1.46 3.53
C ILE A 150 6.82 2.55 2.48
N ASP A 151 7.81 3.45 2.35
CA ASP A 151 7.79 4.46 1.30
C ASP A 151 8.01 3.86 -0.09
N GLN A 152 7.47 4.55 -1.09
CA GLN A 152 7.55 4.17 -2.50
C GLN A 152 8.98 4.00 -3.01
N HIS A 153 9.94 4.81 -2.58
CA HIS A 153 11.33 4.74 -3.04
C HIS A 153 12.01 3.45 -2.58
N SER A 154 11.77 3.05 -1.33
CA SER A 154 12.26 1.79 -0.78
C SER A 154 11.80 0.60 -1.62
N TYR A 155 10.52 0.54 -1.99
CA TYR A 155 10.01 -0.54 -2.84
C TYR A 155 10.56 -0.52 -4.27
N LYS A 156 10.68 0.64 -4.90
CA LYS A 156 11.29 0.75 -6.24
C LYS A 156 12.72 0.25 -6.25
N SER A 157 13.48 0.61 -5.23
CA SER A 157 14.88 0.19 -5.08
C SER A 157 14.97 -1.33 -4.92
N LEU A 158 14.10 -1.93 -4.08
CA LEU A 158 14.08 -3.38 -3.86
C LEU A 158 13.75 -4.17 -5.12
N LEU A 159 12.82 -3.68 -5.96
CA LEU A 159 12.37 -4.38 -7.16
C LEU A 159 13.07 -3.97 -8.45
N GLY A 160 14.03 -3.03 -8.40
CA GLY A 160 14.70 -2.51 -9.60
C GLY A 160 13.78 -1.71 -10.54
N LEU A 161 12.66 -1.18 -10.04
CA LEU A 161 11.63 -0.48 -10.84
C LEU A 161 11.87 1.04 -10.92
N ASN A 162 13.09 1.50 -10.68
CA ASN A 162 13.42 2.93 -10.46
C ASN A 162 12.94 3.88 -11.56
N ASN A 163 12.78 3.39 -12.80
CA ASN A 163 12.38 4.17 -13.98
C ASN A 163 10.97 3.86 -14.50
N ILE A 164 10.12 3.18 -13.72
CA ILE A 164 8.80 2.75 -14.18
C ILE A 164 7.72 3.68 -13.60
N ASP A 165 7.23 4.63 -14.41
CA ASP A 165 6.17 5.57 -14.04
C ASP A 165 4.85 4.86 -13.66
N ILE A 166 4.53 3.75 -14.34
CA ILE A 166 3.34 2.94 -14.03
C ILE A 166 3.36 2.45 -12.58
N PHE A 167 4.54 2.08 -12.05
CA PHE A 167 4.66 1.62 -10.67
C PHE A 167 4.40 2.76 -9.68
N ASP A 168 4.89 3.98 -9.99
CA ASP A 168 4.67 5.15 -9.14
C ASP A 168 3.19 5.48 -8.99
N ARG A 169 2.49 5.46 -10.12
CA ARG A 169 1.03 5.65 -10.14
C ARG A 169 0.29 4.50 -9.47
N TRP A 170 0.75 3.26 -9.66
CA TRP A 170 0.13 2.08 -9.05
C TRP A 170 0.24 2.12 -7.53
N ILE A 171 1.43 2.34 -6.97
CA ILE A 171 1.61 2.33 -5.51
C ILE A 171 0.83 3.47 -4.85
N GLN A 172 0.77 4.65 -5.46
CA GLN A 172 -0.03 5.78 -4.94
C GLN A 172 -1.53 5.48 -4.89
N THR A 173 -2.03 4.67 -5.82
CA THR A 173 -3.46 4.33 -5.95
C THR A 173 -3.85 3.05 -5.24
N HIS A 174 -2.88 2.22 -4.82
CA HIS A 174 -3.12 0.91 -4.20
C HIS A 174 -2.57 0.79 -2.79
N GLN A 175 -1.75 1.74 -2.32
CA GLN A 175 -1.21 1.72 -0.96
C GLN A 175 -2.16 2.39 0.02
N LEU A 176 -2.55 1.64 1.05
CA LEU A 176 -3.12 2.17 2.28
C LEU A 176 -1.98 2.45 3.24
N ILE A 177 -1.88 3.67 3.75
CA ILE A 177 -0.79 4.06 4.66
C ILE A 177 -1.33 3.97 6.10
N PRO A 178 -0.79 3.05 6.92
CA PRO A 178 -1.21 2.91 8.30
C PRO A 178 -0.65 4.06 9.15
N ILE A 179 -1.53 4.90 9.72
CA ILE A 179 -1.15 6.08 10.51
C ILE A 179 -1.45 5.85 11.99
N SER A 180 -0.46 6.15 12.83
CA SER A 180 -0.58 6.09 14.28
C SER A 180 -0.61 7.50 14.87
N LYS A 181 -1.66 7.80 15.62
CA LYS A 181 -1.76 8.95 16.54
C LYS A 181 -1.94 8.40 17.96
N PRO A 182 -1.62 9.16 19.03
CA PRO A 182 -1.57 8.66 20.41
C PRO A 182 -2.79 7.83 20.83
N ASP A 183 -3.98 8.22 20.36
CA ASP A 183 -5.25 7.56 20.70
C ASP A 183 -5.93 6.86 19.52
N LEU A 184 -5.43 7.04 18.30
CA LEU A 184 -6.11 6.63 17.07
C LEU A 184 -5.15 5.92 16.11
N VAL A 185 -5.61 4.82 15.52
CA VAL A 185 -4.96 4.20 14.38
C VAL A 185 -5.96 4.22 13.23
N TYR A 186 -5.54 4.70 12.06
CA TYR A 186 -6.37 4.68 10.87
C TYR A 186 -5.54 4.37 9.62
N LEU A 187 -6.19 3.76 8.64
CA LEU A 187 -5.65 3.57 7.30
C LEU A 187 -5.98 4.77 6.43
N GLN A 188 -4.95 5.51 6.03
CA GLN A 188 -5.09 6.54 5.01
C GLN A 188 -5.47 5.88 3.68
N ALA A 189 -6.51 6.39 3.03
CA ALA A 189 -6.94 5.92 1.72
C ALA A 189 -5.92 6.31 0.63
N PRO A 190 -5.83 5.55 -0.48
CA PRO A 190 -4.92 5.85 -1.57
C PRO A 190 -5.30 7.15 -2.28
N CYS A 191 -4.33 7.80 -2.91
CA CYS A 191 -4.57 9.01 -3.68
C CYS A 191 -4.94 8.64 -5.12
N LEU A 192 -6.12 9.07 -5.58
CA LEU A 192 -6.63 8.74 -6.92
C LEU A 192 -6.39 9.85 -7.95
N TYR A 193 -5.75 10.94 -7.56
CA TYR A 193 -5.50 12.10 -8.41
C TYR A 193 -4.05 12.56 -8.33
N SER A 194 -3.58 13.19 -9.40
CA SER A 194 -2.22 13.72 -9.43
C SER A 194 -2.08 14.86 -8.43
N THR A 195 -1.07 14.79 -7.57
CA THR A 195 -0.61 15.87 -6.68
C THR A 195 0.45 16.77 -7.35
N ARG A 196 0.53 16.74 -8.69
CA ARG A 196 1.39 17.66 -9.47
C ARG A 196 0.62 18.91 -9.88
N VAL A 197 1.33 19.91 -10.41
CA VAL A 197 0.69 21.08 -11.03
C VAL A 197 -0.15 20.63 -12.23
N HIS A 198 -1.43 21.01 -12.23
CA HIS A 198 -2.32 20.80 -13.36
C HIS A 198 -2.45 22.11 -14.13
N VAL A 199 -2.24 22.05 -15.43
CA VAL A 199 -2.36 23.21 -16.32
C VAL A 199 -3.38 22.86 -17.39
N ASN A 200 -4.45 23.65 -17.48
CA ASN A 200 -5.37 23.60 -18.61
C ASN A 200 -5.46 24.99 -19.28
N LYS A 201 -6.30 25.11 -20.31
CA LYS A 201 -6.39 26.33 -21.13
C LYS A 201 -6.88 27.57 -20.38
N SER A 202 -7.59 27.38 -19.26
CA SER A 202 -8.29 28.45 -18.53
C SER A 202 -7.89 28.55 -17.06
N GLU A 203 -7.14 27.59 -16.52
CA GLU A 203 -6.70 27.61 -15.13
C GLU A 203 -5.48 26.73 -14.88
N TRP A 204 -4.76 27.08 -13.82
CA TRP A 204 -3.71 26.27 -13.22
C TRP A 204 -4.14 25.87 -11.82
N LEU A 205 -3.94 24.60 -11.45
CA LEU A 205 -4.11 24.10 -10.09
C LEU A 205 -2.73 23.69 -9.56
N ILE A 206 -2.26 24.40 -8.54
CA ILE A 206 -0.94 24.20 -7.94
C ILE A 206 -1.14 23.63 -6.54
N PRO A 207 -0.66 22.41 -6.27
CA PRO A 207 -0.76 21.83 -4.93
C PRO A 207 0.21 22.55 -3.99
N TYR A 208 -0.25 22.87 -2.79
CA TYR A 208 0.58 23.41 -1.72
C TYR A 208 1.00 22.30 -0.78
N PHE A 209 2.30 22.27 -0.48
CA PHE A 209 2.89 21.39 0.51
C PHE A 209 3.37 22.26 1.66
N ASP A 210 2.80 22.05 2.85
CA ASP A 210 3.16 22.80 4.06
C ASP A 210 4.48 22.31 4.70
N GLY A 211 5.10 21.28 4.13
CA GLY A 211 6.34 20.68 4.59
C GLY A 211 6.17 19.78 5.81
N SER A 212 4.93 19.41 6.16
CA SER A 212 4.69 18.49 7.28
C SER A 212 5.21 17.07 6.95
N PRO A 213 5.60 16.28 7.96
CA PRO A 213 6.13 14.92 7.77
C PRO A 213 5.06 13.90 7.35
N LEU A 214 3.83 14.36 7.07
CA LEU A 214 2.77 13.52 6.54
C LEU A 214 3.07 13.14 5.08
N THR A 215 2.36 12.13 4.58
CA THR A 215 2.52 11.66 3.20
C THR A 215 2.09 12.76 2.22
N GLU A 216 2.62 12.79 0.99
CA GLU A 216 2.25 13.82 -0.01
C GLU A 216 0.73 13.98 -0.17
N ALA A 217 -0.04 12.88 -0.06
CA ALA A 217 -1.49 12.90 -0.16
C ALA A 217 -2.20 13.50 1.07
N GLU A 218 -1.61 13.45 2.27
CA GLU A 218 -2.12 14.20 3.43
C GLU A 218 -1.64 15.65 3.46
N ASN A 219 -0.50 15.95 2.81
CA ASN A 219 0.07 17.29 2.72
C ASN A 219 -0.68 18.19 1.72
N VAL A 220 -1.22 17.63 0.63
CA VAL A 220 -2.00 18.41 -0.33
C VAL A 220 -3.46 18.55 0.14
N GLN A 221 -3.64 19.31 1.22
CA GLN A 221 -4.98 19.77 1.65
C GLN A 221 -5.36 21.09 0.98
N THR A 222 -4.35 21.85 0.51
CA THR A 222 -4.54 23.18 -0.06
C THR A 222 -4.09 23.20 -1.52
N TRP A 223 -4.93 23.78 -2.37
CA TRP A 223 -4.64 23.98 -3.79
C TRP A 223 -4.76 25.48 -4.11
N PHE A 224 -3.74 26.03 -4.77
CA PHE A 224 -3.84 27.35 -5.38
C PHE A 224 -4.45 27.22 -6.77
N ARG A 225 -5.56 27.92 -6.98
CA ARG A 225 -6.23 28.02 -8.28
C ARG A 225 -5.92 29.36 -8.92
N VAL A 226 -5.29 29.35 -10.09
CA VAL A 226 -5.06 30.53 -10.92
C VAL A 226 -5.98 30.45 -12.12
N GLN A 227 -6.95 31.36 -12.25
CA GLN A 227 -7.81 31.42 -13.43
C GLN A 227 -7.26 32.42 -14.45
N ILE A 228 -7.15 32.00 -15.70
CA ILE A 228 -6.73 32.84 -16.82
C ILE A 228 -8.00 33.43 -17.43
N ASN A 229 -8.28 34.69 -17.10
CA ASN A 229 -9.34 35.45 -17.77
C ASN A 229 -8.79 35.95 -19.11
N ASN A 230 -9.13 35.26 -20.20
CA ASN A 230 -8.90 35.77 -21.54
C ASN A 230 -9.95 36.86 -21.83
N ASN A 231 -9.64 38.09 -21.45
CA ASN A 231 -10.29 39.28 -22.01
C ASN A 231 -9.77 39.54 -23.42
#